data_AF-A0A2R6DWI9-F1
#
_entry.id   AF-A0A2R6DWI9-F1
#
_cell.length_a   1.000
_cell.length_b   1.000
_cell.length_c   1.000
_cell.angle_alpha   90.00
_cell.angle_beta   90.00
_cell.angle_gamma   90.00
#
_symmetry.space_group_name_H-M   'P 1'
#
loop_
_entity.id
_entity.type
_entity.pdbx_description
1 polymer ?
#
loop_
_entity_poly.entity_id
_entity_poly.type
_entity_poly.pdbx_seq_one_letter_code
_entity_poly.pdbx_strand_id
1 'polypeptide(L)' 'MGALETAATVVCVVVAVLFVVIAAPQVVGAEASYVVFSDSMEPTFSSGDVVVIDDVDPASVERGDVITYRDPRVA' A
#
# COMPACT_ATOMS: atom_id res chain seq x y z
N MET A 1 -16.33 -32.24 19.58
CA MET A 1 -15.30 -31.40 18.95
C MET A 1 -14.08 -31.43 19.85
N GLY A 2 -13.04 -32.14 19.42
CA GLY A 2 -11.86 -32.37 20.26
C GLY A 2 -11.05 -31.08 20.45
N ALA A 3 -10.37 -30.93 21.58
CA ALA A 3 -9.51 -29.78 21.85
C ALA A 3 -8.44 -29.54 20.75
N LEU A 4 -8.05 -30.61 20.05
CA LEU A 4 -7.12 -30.55 18.92
C LEU A 4 -7.74 -29.89 17.68
N GLU A 5 -9.03 -30.12 17.40
CA GLU A 5 -9.71 -29.49 16.27
C GLU A 5 -9.84 -27.98 16.50
N THR A 6 -10.24 -27.57 17.70
CA THR A 6 -10.32 -26.14 18.06
C THR A 6 -8.95 -25.46 18.01
N ALA A 7 -7.89 -26.13 18.51
CA ALA A 7 -6.54 -25.61 18.40
C ALA A 7 -6.08 -25.44 16.93
N ALA A 8 -6.35 -26.42 16.08
CA ALA A 8 -6.03 -26.35 14.65
C ALA A 8 -6.79 -25.23 13.95
N THR A 9 -8.08 -25.05 14.23
CA THR A 9 -8.87 -23.93 13.68
C THR A 9 -8.30 -22.59 14.11
N VAL A 10 -8.00 -22.41 15.40
CA VAL A 10 -7.42 -21.16 15.91
C VAL A 10 -6.09 -20.85 15.23
N VAL A 11 -5.20 -21.84 15.08
CA VAL A 11 -3.92 -21.66 14.38
C VAL A 11 -4.15 -21.26 12.92
N CYS A 12 -5.06 -21.93 12.20
CA CYS A 12 -5.40 -21.58 10.83
C CYS A 12 -5.91 -20.13 10.71
N VAL A 13 -6.79 -19.71 11.61
CA VAL A 13 -7.32 -18.34 11.61
C VAL A 13 -6.20 -17.33 11.87
N VAL A 14 -5.31 -17.59 12.84
CA VAL A 14 -4.17 -16.72 13.12
C VAL A 14 -3.25 -16.58 11.91
N VAL A 15 -2.93 -17.69 11.24
CA VAL A 15 -2.11 -17.68 10.03
C VAL A 15 -2.80 -16.91 8.89
N ALA A 16 -4.09 -17.12 8.70
CA ALA A 16 -4.86 -16.40 7.68
C ALA A 16 -4.88 -14.88 7.96
N VAL A 17 -5.08 -14.47 9.21
CA VAL A 17 -5.03 -13.05 9.62
C VAL A 17 -3.64 -12.47 9.36
N LEU A 18 -2.57 -13.18 9.73
CA LEU A 18 -1.19 -12.77 9.44
C LEU A 18 -0.95 -12.59 7.94
N PHE A 19 -1.44 -13.53 7.13
CA PHE A 19 -1.32 -13.45 5.68
C PHE A 19 -2.04 -12.21 5.14
N VAL A 20 -3.26 -11.92 5.62
CA VAL A 20 -4.01 -10.72 5.23
C VAL A 20 -3.24 -9.45 5.63
N VAL A 21 -2.69 -9.37 6.84
CA VAL A 21 -1.97 -8.15 7.28
C VAL A 21 -0.70 -7.90 6.45
N ILE A 22 0.00 -8.96 6.03
CA ILE A 22 1.24 -8.84 5.26
C ILE A 22 0.95 -8.63 3.75
N ALA A 23 -0.05 -9.33 3.21
CA ALA A 23 -0.37 -9.30 1.79
C ALA A 23 -1.30 -8.13 1.42
N ALA A 24 -2.23 -7.71 2.29
CA ALA A 24 -3.16 -6.62 1.98
C ALA A 24 -2.49 -5.32 1.51
N PRO A 25 -1.37 -4.85 2.09
CA PRO A 25 -0.65 -3.71 1.53
C PRO A 25 -0.27 -3.93 0.07
N GLN A 26 0.20 -5.13 -0.28
CA GLN A 26 0.61 -5.50 -1.64
C GLN A 26 -0.57 -5.58 -2.62
N VAL A 27 -1.82 -5.71 -2.13
CA VAL A 27 -3.03 -5.75 -2.97
C VAL A 27 -3.63 -4.35 -3.18
N VAL A 28 -3.27 -3.36 -2.35
CA VAL A 28 -3.72 -1.97 -2.45
C VAL A 28 -2.62 -1.08 -3.04
N GLY A 29 -1.85 -1.62 -3.99
CA GLY A 29 -0.66 -0.94 -4.48
C GLY A 29 0.50 -1.22 -3.59
N ALA A 30 0.93 -0.30 -2.74
CA ALA A 30 2.12 -0.42 -1.88
C ALA A 30 3.39 -1.05 -2.50
N GLU A 31 3.50 -1.07 -3.82
CA GLU A 31 4.66 -1.62 -4.52
C GLU A 31 5.87 -0.70 -4.29
N ALA A 32 5.59 0.57 -4.02
CA ALA A 32 6.54 1.55 -3.51
C ALA A 32 5.92 2.41 -2.41
N SER A 33 6.71 2.68 -1.37
CA SER A 33 6.40 3.71 -0.37
C SER A 33 7.44 4.82 -0.49
N TYR A 34 6.98 6.07 -0.50
CA TYR A 34 7.86 7.24 -0.51
C TYR A 34 7.53 8.15 0.65
N VAL A 35 8.55 8.88 1.10
CA VAL A 35 8.39 9.97 2.06
C VAL A 35 8.33 11.27 1.29
N VAL A 36 7.29 12.06 1.52
CA VAL A 36 7.12 13.38 0.90
C VAL A 36 8.20 14.31 1.48
N PHE A 37 9.02 14.90 0.61
CA PHE A 37 10.17 15.70 1.03
C PHE A 37 9.90 17.21 1.09
N SER A 38 8.84 17.68 0.42
CA SER A 38 8.59 19.12 0.25
C SER A 38 7.12 19.45 0.47
N ASP A 39 6.89 20.60 1.10
CA ASP A 39 5.57 21.15 1.41
C ASP A 39 4.83 21.78 0.20
N SER A 40 5.32 21.56 -1.03
CA SER A 40 4.68 22.13 -2.24
C SER A 40 3.25 21.64 -2.47
N MET A 41 2.85 20.54 -1.84
CA MET A 41 1.53 19.93 -1.93
C MET A 41 0.65 20.22 -0.73
N GLU A 42 1.04 21.14 0.18
CA GLU A 42 0.17 21.58 1.26
C GLU A 42 -1.13 22.21 0.70
N PRO A 43 -2.30 21.89 1.29
CA PRO A 43 -2.51 21.13 2.53
C PRO A 43 -2.70 19.61 2.33
N THR A 44 -2.62 19.10 1.12
CA THR A 44 -2.92 17.69 0.79
C THR A 44 -1.85 16.73 1.31
N PHE A 45 -0.57 17.09 1.17
CA PHE A 45 0.56 16.34 1.72
C PHE A 45 1.53 17.29 2.42
N SER A 46 2.00 16.89 3.59
CA SER A 46 3.04 17.57 4.33
C SER A 46 4.38 16.84 4.23
N SER A 47 5.47 17.57 4.40
CA SER A 47 6.79 16.96 4.47
C SER A 47 6.86 15.95 5.63
N GLY A 48 7.37 14.75 5.34
CA GLY A 48 7.44 13.65 6.29
C GLY A 48 6.29 12.64 6.20
N ASP A 49 5.23 12.93 5.43
CA ASP A 49 4.16 11.97 5.19
C ASP A 49 4.66 10.76 4.39
N VAL A 50 4.17 9.57 4.76
CA VAL A 50 4.41 8.32 4.02
C VAL A 50 3.24 8.08 3.08
N VAL A 51 3.53 8.04 1.79
CA VAL A 51 2.54 7.73 0.75
C VAL A 51 2.75 6.33 0.21
N VAL A 52 1.64 5.65 -0.04
CA VAL A 52 1.56 4.32 -0.61
C VAL A 52 1.01 4.47 -2.02
N ILE A 53 1.70 3.91 -3.01
CA ILE A 53 1.33 4.07 -4.42
C ILE A 53 0.91 2.73 -5.00
N ASP A 54 -0.12 2.79 -5.84
CA ASP A 54 -0.61 1.70 -6.66
C ASP A 54 -0.20 1.95 -8.12
N ASP A 55 0.36 0.93 -8.78
CA ASP A 55 0.64 0.99 -10.21
C ASP A 55 -0.66 0.70 -10.95
N VAL A 56 -1.16 1.74 -11.62
CA VAL A 56 -2.40 1.71 -12.39
C VAL A 56 -2.09 1.88 -13.87
N ASP A 57 -2.97 1.36 -14.72
CA ASP A 57 -2.85 1.59 -16.16
C ASP A 57 -2.88 3.10 -16.47
N PRO A 58 -1.92 3.63 -17.23
CA PRO A 58 -1.84 5.06 -17.47
C PRO A 58 -3.05 5.64 -18.22
N ALA A 59 -3.83 4.81 -18.93
CA ALA A 59 -5.05 5.24 -19.59
C ALA A 59 -6.24 5.38 -18.62
N SER A 60 -6.15 4.86 -17.40
CA SER A 60 -7.18 5.07 -16.36
C SER A 60 -6.93 6.32 -15.49
N VAL A 61 -5.82 7.03 -15.69
CA VAL A 61 -5.52 8.27 -14.95
C VAL A 61 -6.41 9.40 -15.44
N GLU A 62 -7.06 10.09 -14.51
CA GLU A 62 -7.99 11.17 -14.77
C GLU A 62 -7.45 12.53 -14.30
N ARG A 63 -8.12 13.61 -14.73
CA ARG A 63 -7.75 14.96 -14.26
C ARG A 63 -8.10 15.11 -12.78
N GLY A 64 -7.09 15.49 -12.00
CA GLY A 64 -7.20 15.66 -10.55
C GLY A 64 -6.44 14.60 -9.77
N ASP A 65 -6.01 13.52 -10.43
CA ASP A 65 -5.21 12.48 -9.78
C ASP A 65 -3.80 12.97 -9.47
N VAL A 66 -3.29 12.56 -8.31
CA VAL A 66 -1.89 12.74 -7.93
C VAL A 66 -1.11 11.52 -8.38
N ILE A 67 -0.13 11.74 -9.26
CA ILE A 67 0.70 10.67 -9.83
C ILE A 67 2.17 10.85 -9.49
N THR A 68 2.89 9.74 -9.42
CA THR A 68 4.36 9.69 -9.46
C THR A 68 4.83 9.40 -10.88
N TYR A 69 5.88 10.08 -11.30
CA TYR A 69 6.54 9.85 -12.60
C TYR A 69 8.05 9.91 -12.44
N ARG A 70 8.79 9.27 -13.36
CA ARG A 70 10.25 9.39 -13.42
C ARG A 70 10.61 10.60 -14.26
N ASP A 71 11.46 11.48 -13.72
CA ASP A 71 11.93 12.64 -14.45
C ASP A 71 12.83 12.19 -15.63
N PRO A 72 12.49 12.55 -16.88
CA PRO A 72 13.20 12.05 -18.07
C PRO A 72 14.55 12.71 -18.28
N ARG A 73 14.92 13.74 -17.50
CA ARG A 73 16.18 14.47 -17.65
C ARG A 73 17.30 13.88 -16.79
N VAL A 74 16.94 13.03 -15.83
CA VAL A 74 17.88 12.41 -14.88
C VAL A 74 17.99 10.89 -15.07
N ALA A 75 17.35 10.34 -16.11
CA ALA A 75 17.33 8.92 -16.46
C ALA A 75 18.32 8.58 -17.58
#